data_AF-A0A3D8HD61-F1
#
_entry.id   AF-A0A3D8HD61-F1
#
_cell.length_a   1.000
_cell.length_b   1.000
_cell.length_c   1.000
_cell.angle_alpha   90.00
_cell.angle_beta   90.00
_cell.angle_gamma   90.00
#
_symmetry.space_group_name_H-M   'P 1'
#
loop_
_entity.id
_entity.type
_entity.pdbx_description
1 polymer ?
#
loop_
_entity_poly.entity_id
_entity_poly.type
_entity_poly.pdbx_seq_one_letter_code
_entity_poly.pdbx_strand_id
1 'polypeptide(L)'
;MQGMTEREVITELIRKECEAYQLIGFGLLSSVEEGVERLLPLLGKVDSFVFNDYTRFSAWRKEVLHLFYKQLDYAGFIRREGLNAPFRRFLFYLKKRITGYLREQCKEPTIDKDLAVPPETLAFKLSAMLDDELFRNDYPWFLSADSPAQLEEVCRESCRNRFPIGLDGLLVRLKKDDPEFWNGLYLKIKKIAQNVTSGQSVSILYRKEILQDTWSDTSLLLHDKVMGETVPEFETSLHFRNYIARICLNKCREAFRKHNLPDISLTETGEVTADLFQSAGEEIPETCLLANGLADIDCENEDEVGRCLTVILWDKLEPWYTELTRDIEEKTELIFLHYVEGLSYDAIAAIKGVDMPGKEQDRLAGKLRQDVVRTRRTLKLRFVELLKRNKKHG
;
A
#
# COMPACT_ATOMS: atom_id res chain seq x y z
N MET A 1 49.80 -9.62 -8.57
CA MET A 1 48.54 -10.13 -7.99
C MET A 1 48.70 -11.63 -7.83
N GLN A 2 48.83 -12.14 -6.60
CA GLN A 2 48.72 -13.58 -6.35
C GLN A 2 47.31 -13.99 -6.78
N GLY A 3 47.22 -14.81 -7.83
CA GLY A 3 45.93 -15.33 -8.29
C GLY A 3 45.34 -16.24 -7.22
N MET A 4 44.02 -16.15 -7.00
CA MET A 4 43.31 -17.08 -6.13
C MET A 4 43.65 -18.51 -6.51
N THR A 5 43.95 -19.35 -5.53
CA THR A 5 44.17 -20.77 -5.75
C THR A 5 42.85 -21.46 -6.09
N GLU A 6 42.90 -22.57 -6.82
CA GLU A 6 41.71 -23.38 -7.15
C GLU A 6 40.88 -23.71 -5.90
N ARG A 7 41.55 -24.06 -4.80
CA ARG A 7 40.93 -24.31 -3.50
C ARG A 7 40.19 -23.09 -2.95
N GLU A 8 40.77 -21.90 -3.04
CA GLU A 8 40.13 -20.65 -2.58
C GLU A 8 38.87 -20.35 -3.41
N VAL A 9 38.94 -20.53 -4.73
CA VAL A 9 37.79 -20.35 -5.63
C VAL A 9 36.67 -21.34 -5.29
N ILE A 10 36.98 -22.62 -5.10
CA ILE A 10 35.99 -23.64 -4.73
C ILE A 10 35.40 -23.36 -3.36
N THR A 11 36.22 -22.98 -2.39
CA THR A 11 35.76 -22.64 -1.04
C THR A 11 34.74 -21.50 -1.08
N GLU A 12 35.02 -20.46 -1.86
CA GLU A 12 34.11 -19.33 -2.03
C GLU A 12 32.82 -19.72 -2.78
N LEU A 13 32.92 -20.59 -3.80
CA LEU A 13 31.75 -21.13 -4.48
C LEU A 13 30.84 -21.91 -3.51
N ILE A 14 31.39 -22.86 -2.76
CA ILE A 14 30.62 -23.67 -1.81
C ILE A 14 30.04 -22.81 -0.69
N ARG A 15 30.79 -21.83 -0.18
CA ARG A 15 30.29 -20.87 0.82
C ARG A 15 29.03 -20.16 0.32
N LYS A 16 29.08 -19.62 -0.90
CA LYS A 16 27.92 -18.94 -1.51
C LYS A 16 26.73 -19.86 -1.73
N GLU A 17 26.96 -21.10 -2.14
CA GLU A 17 25.88 -22.08 -2.28
C GLU A 17 25.27 -22.46 -0.93
N CYS A 18 26.08 -22.65 0.12
CA CYS A 18 25.63 -22.89 1.48
C CYS A 18 24.78 -21.73 2.02
N GLU A 19 25.18 -20.48 1.77
CA GLU A 19 24.44 -19.29 2.16
C GLU A 19 23.13 -19.15 1.38
N ALA A 20 23.17 -19.30 0.05
CA ALA A 20 22.02 -19.10 -0.83
C ALA A 20 20.92 -20.16 -0.62
N TYR A 21 21.32 -21.42 -0.39
CA TYR A 21 20.41 -22.56 -0.32
C TYR A 21 20.34 -23.24 1.05
N GLN A 22 20.95 -22.63 2.07
CA GLN A 22 20.97 -23.13 3.45
C GLN A 22 21.42 -24.60 3.57
N LEU A 23 22.40 -25.02 2.77
CA LEU A 23 22.83 -26.42 2.68
C LEU A 23 23.25 -27.01 4.04
N ILE A 24 23.93 -26.21 4.87
CA ILE A 24 24.31 -26.59 6.24
C ILE A 24 23.09 -26.58 7.17
N GLY A 25 22.20 -25.60 7.03
CA GLY A 25 20.98 -25.49 7.83
C GLY A 25 20.01 -26.67 7.63
N PHE A 26 20.01 -27.27 6.43
CA PHE A 26 19.25 -28.49 6.12
C PHE A 26 20.03 -29.79 6.35
N GLY A 27 21.28 -29.71 6.82
CA GLY A 27 22.10 -30.89 7.11
C GLY A 27 22.59 -31.66 5.89
N LEU A 28 22.61 -31.05 4.68
CA LEU A 28 23.28 -31.66 3.52
C LEU A 28 24.81 -31.65 3.68
N LEU A 29 25.32 -30.67 4.43
CA LEU A 29 26.72 -30.54 4.81
C LEU A 29 26.84 -30.16 6.29
N SER A 30 27.92 -30.59 6.93
CA SER A 30 28.28 -30.20 8.29
C SER A 30 29.11 -28.92 8.31
N SER A 31 29.95 -28.67 7.29
CA SER A 31 30.68 -27.42 7.11
C SER A 31 31.04 -27.16 5.64
N VAL A 32 31.50 -25.94 5.33
CA VAL A 32 32.00 -25.59 3.99
C VAL A 32 33.25 -26.40 3.66
N GLU A 33 34.14 -26.59 4.63
CA GLU A 33 35.40 -27.33 4.49
C GLU A 33 35.14 -28.79 4.14
N GLU A 34 34.14 -29.42 4.76
CA GLU A 34 33.72 -30.78 4.39
C GLU A 34 33.35 -30.86 2.90
N GLY A 35 32.61 -29.88 2.39
CA GLY A 35 32.23 -29.82 0.99
C GLY A 35 33.44 -29.65 0.07
N VAL A 36 34.39 -28.80 0.45
CA VAL A 36 35.62 -28.56 -0.32
C VAL A 36 36.48 -29.82 -0.38
N GLU A 37 36.73 -30.47 0.76
CA GLU A 37 37.54 -31.70 0.83
C GLU A 37 36.89 -32.88 0.11
N ARG A 38 35.55 -32.91 0.05
CA ARG A 38 34.80 -33.91 -0.72
C ARG A 38 34.87 -33.68 -2.23
N LEU A 39 34.87 -32.42 -2.66
CA LEU A 39 34.82 -32.04 -4.07
C LEU A 39 36.20 -32.01 -4.74
N LEU A 40 37.22 -31.53 -4.05
CA LEU A 40 38.58 -31.37 -4.58
C LEU A 40 39.14 -32.65 -5.26
N PRO A 41 39.00 -33.86 -4.69
CA PRO A 41 39.50 -35.09 -5.33
C PRO A 41 38.78 -35.46 -6.62
N LEU A 42 37.57 -34.95 -6.85
CA LEU A 42 36.76 -35.22 -8.04
C LEU A 42 37.11 -34.29 -9.20
N LEU A 43 37.83 -33.20 -8.92
CA LEU A 43 38.24 -32.22 -9.92
C LEU A 43 39.60 -32.61 -10.50
N GLY A 44 39.69 -32.61 -11.83
CA GLY A 44 40.98 -32.71 -12.52
C GLY A 44 41.77 -31.40 -12.39
N LYS A 45 43.05 -31.42 -12.78
CA LYS A 45 43.87 -30.19 -12.81
C LYS A 45 43.20 -29.13 -13.68
N VAL A 46 42.88 -27.99 -13.07
CA VAL A 46 42.29 -26.84 -13.77
C VAL A 46 43.40 -25.92 -14.29
N ASP A 47 43.29 -25.51 -15.55
CA ASP A 47 44.16 -24.49 -16.12
C ASP A 47 43.88 -23.13 -15.46
N SER A 48 44.92 -22.45 -14.97
CA SER A 48 44.79 -21.16 -14.29
C SER A 48 44.21 -20.06 -15.18
N PHE A 49 44.27 -20.21 -16.51
CA PHE A 49 43.60 -19.31 -17.45
C PHE A 49 42.06 -19.36 -17.35
N VAL A 50 41.47 -20.42 -16.82
CA VAL A 50 40.01 -20.54 -16.63
C VAL A 50 39.47 -19.44 -15.72
N PHE A 51 40.24 -19.04 -14.69
CA PHE A 51 39.79 -18.03 -13.72
C PHE A 51 39.80 -16.59 -14.25
N ASN A 52 40.50 -16.35 -15.36
CA ASN A 52 40.63 -15.02 -15.96
C ASN A 52 39.68 -14.80 -17.16
N ASP A 53 38.95 -15.83 -17.60
CA ASP A 53 37.99 -15.77 -18.69
C ASP A 53 36.59 -16.08 -18.17
N TYR A 54 35.68 -15.10 -18.26
CA TYR A 54 34.31 -15.23 -17.75
C TYR A 54 33.54 -16.42 -18.35
N THR A 55 33.69 -16.68 -19.64
CA THR A 55 32.95 -17.73 -20.33
C THR A 55 33.46 -19.10 -19.91
N ARG A 56 34.79 -19.26 -19.85
CA ARG A 56 35.43 -20.50 -19.37
C ARG A 56 35.14 -20.75 -17.90
N PHE A 57 35.21 -19.70 -17.07
CA PHE A 57 34.85 -19.79 -15.66
C PHE A 57 33.39 -20.20 -15.46
N SER A 58 32.46 -19.62 -16.23
CA SER A 58 31.03 -19.95 -16.15
C SER A 58 30.76 -21.40 -16.51
N ALA A 59 31.39 -21.92 -17.57
CA ALA A 59 31.29 -23.33 -17.95
C ALA A 59 31.89 -24.25 -16.89
N TRP A 60 33.09 -23.93 -16.40
CA TRP A 60 33.76 -24.69 -15.34
C TRP A 60 32.94 -24.70 -14.03
N ARG A 61 32.41 -23.54 -13.60
CA ARG A 61 31.55 -23.42 -12.42
C ARG A 61 30.33 -24.35 -12.52
N LYS A 62 29.69 -24.43 -13.69
CA LYS A 62 28.54 -25.34 -13.89
C LYS A 62 28.93 -26.80 -13.67
N GLU A 63 30.07 -27.21 -14.21
CA GLU A 63 30.59 -28.58 -14.03
C GLU A 63 30.92 -28.88 -12.56
N VAL A 64 31.63 -27.96 -11.90
CA VAL A 64 31.96 -28.05 -10.47
C VAL A 64 30.71 -28.21 -9.62
N LEU A 65 29.69 -27.37 -9.85
CA LEU A 65 28.43 -27.44 -9.11
C LEU A 65 27.64 -28.72 -9.43
N HIS A 66 27.67 -29.20 -10.68
CA HIS A 66 27.05 -30.47 -11.04
C HIS A 66 27.67 -31.63 -10.27
N LEU A 67 28.99 -31.72 -10.23
CA LEU A 67 29.71 -32.74 -9.47
C LEU A 67 29.43 -32.63 -7.96
N PHE A 68 29.44 -31.40 -7.43
CA PHE A 68 29.16 -31.13 -6.03
C PHE A 68 27.78 -31.65 -5.59
N TYR A 69 26.72 -31.25 -6.29
CA TYR A 69 25.36 -31.66 -5.92
C TYR A 69 25.07 -33.14 -6.20
N LYS A 70 25.72 -33.72 -7.21
CA LYS A 70 25.67 -35.17 -7.46
C LYS A 70 26.29 -35.96 -6.32
N GLN A 71 27.43 -35.51 -5.79
CA GLN A 71 28.08 -36.16 -4.64
C GLN A 71 27.25 -36.06 -3.36
N LEU A 72 26.50 -34.97 -3.18
CA LEU A 72 25.62 -34.77 -2.03
C LEU A 72 24.28 -35.53 -2.13
N ASP A 73 24.01 -36.23 -3.24
CA ASP A 73 22.72 -36.87 -3.51
C ASP A 73 21.55 -35.89 -3.30
N TYR A 74 21.62 -34.71 -3.93
CA TYR A 74 20.61 -33.66 -3.76
C TYR A 74 19.19 -34.16 -4.09
N ALA A 75 19.03 -34.94 -5.16
CA ALA A 75 17.75 -35.55 -5.50
C ALA A 75 17.24 -36.53 -4.43
N GLY A 76 18.13 -37.27 -3.77
CA GLY A 76 17.77 -38.09 -2.62
C GLY A 76 17.41 -37.25 -1.40
N PHE A 77 18.09 -36.12 -1.17
CA PHE A 77 17.71 -35.15 -0.14
C PHE A 77 16.28 -34.64 -0.37
N ILE A 78 15.93 -34.19 -1.58
CA ILE A 78 14.56 -33.71 -1.87
C ILE A 78 13.52 -34.80 -1.63
N ARG A 79 13.82 -36.06 -2.00
CA ARG A 79 12.92 -37.21 -1.72
C ARG A 79 12.69 -37.45 -0.24
N ARG A 80 13.69 -37.20 0.62
CA ARG A 80 13.59 -37.39 2.08
C ARG A 80 12.97 -36.19 2.79
N GLU A 81 13.42 -34.99 2.44
CA GLU A 81 13.19 -33.75 3.19
C GLU A 81 12.21 -32.80 2.49
N GLY A 82 11.80 -33.09 1.26
CA GLY A 82 10.98 -32.20 0.43
C GLY A 82 9.61 -31.85 1.01
N LEU A 83 9.08 -32.69 1.92
CA LEU A 83 7.82 -32.47 2.63
C LEU A 83 8.02 -31.82 4.01
N ASN A 84 9.25 -31.68 4.49
CA ASN A 84 9.52 -31.17 5.82
C ASN A 84 9.24 -29.67 5.91
N ALA A 85 8.66 -29.25 7.03
CA ALA A 85 8.19 -27.88 7.23
C ALA A 85 9.30 -26.81 7.05
N PRO A 86 10.54 -26.99 7.54
CA PRO A 86 11.62 -26.02 7.29
C PRO A 86 11.93 -25.84 5.80
N PHE A 87 11.95 -26.95 5.05
CA PHE A 87 12.22 -26.91 3.62
C PHE A 87 11.06 -26.28 2.84
N ARG A 88 9.81 -26.60 3.18
CA ARG A 88 8.62 -25.94 2.62
C ARG A 88 8.64 -24.44 2.85
N ARG A 89 9.04 -24.00 4.05
CA ARG A 89 9.18 -22.57 4.36
C ARG A 89 10.27 -21.90 3.52
N PHE A 90 11.38 -22.58 3.27
CA PHE A 90 12.41 -22.09 2.35
C PHE A 90 11.89 -21.93 0.92
N LEU A 91 11.18 -22.94 0.40
CA LEU A 91 10.56 -22.86 -0.93
C LEU A 91 9.56 -21.70 -1.04
N PHE A 92 8.75 -21.47 0.01
CA PHE A 92 7.85 -20.33 0.08
C PHE A 92 8.60 -19.00 -0.03
N TYR A 93 9.68 -18.79 0.72
CA TYR A 93 10.48 -17.56 0.63
C TYR A 93 11.19 -17.41 -0.72
N LEU A 94 11.65 -18.53 -1.30
CA LEU A 94 12.23 -18.53 -2.64
C LEU A 94 11.20 -18.05 -3.68
N LYS A 95 9.99 -18.62 -3.66
CA LYS A 95 8.87 -18.19 -4.50
C LYS A 95 8.51 -16.73 -4.23
N LYS A 96 8.47 -16.29 -2.97
CA LYS A 96 8.19 -14.90 -2.60
C LYS A 96 9.21 -13.91 -3.19
N ARG A 97 10.51 -14.26 -3.17
CA ARG A 97 11.57 -13.48 -3.81
C ARG A 97 11.38 -13.42 -5.33
N ILE A 98 11.10 -14.56 -5.96
CA ILE A 98 10.81 -14.64 -7.40
C ILE A 98 9.60 -13.78 -7.76
N THR A 99 8.51 -13.86 -7.01
CA THR A 99 7.32 -13.03 -7.26
C THR A 99 7.60 -11.54 -7.09
N GLY A 100 8.47 -11.16 -6.15
CA GLY A 100 8.93 -9.78 -5.99
C GLY A 100 9.67 -9.29 -7.23
N TYR A 101 10.59 -10.10 -7.77
CA TYR A 101 11.30 -9.79 -9.02
C TYR A 101 10.35 -9.69 -10.22
N LEU A 102 9.39 -10.62 -10.34
CA LEU A 102 8.38 -10.56 -11.40
C LEU A 102 7.55 -9.28 -11.32
N ARG A 103 7.20 -8.83 -10.11
CA ARG A 103 6.50 -7.55 -9.88
C ARG A 103 7.33 -6.37 -10.36
N GLU A 104 8.63 -6.32 -10.01
CA GLU A 104 9.53 -5.24 -10.41
C GLU A 104 9.72 -5.16 -11.94
N GLN A 105 9.67 -6.30 -12.62
CA GLN A 105 9.79 -6.36 -14.09
C GLN A 105 8.48 -6.08 -14.83
N CYS A 106 7.34 -6.18 -14.16
CA CYS A 106 6.04 -6.01 -14.77
C CYS A 106 5.79 -4.54 -15.07
N LYS A 107 5.76 -4.19 -16.37
CA LYS A 107 5.46 -2.83 -16.85
C LYS A 107 3.99 -2.63 -17.20
N GLU A 108 3.25 -3.72 -17.37
CA GLU A 108 1.85 -3.68 -17.79
C GLU A 108 0.93 -3.38 -16.60
N PRO A 109 -0.17 -2.64 -16.84
CA PRO A 109 -1.13 -2.33 -15.78
C PRO A 109 -1.87 -3.60 -15.35
N THR A 110 -1.74 -3.96 -14.07
CA THR A 110 -2.43 -5.13 -13.48
C THR A 110 -3.74 -4.72 -12.80
N ILE A 111 -4.43 -5.70 -12.21
CA ILE A 111 -5.63 -5.46 -11.38
C ILE A 111 -5.36 -4.55 -10.17
N ASP A 112 -4.09 -4.38 -9.77
CA ASP A 112 -3.70 -3.57 -8.62
C ASP A 112 -4.08 -2.10 -8.78
N LYS A 113 -4.06 -1.59 -10.02
CA LYS A 113 -4.45 -0.21 -10.33
C LYS A 113 -5.85 0.12 -9.80
N ASP A 114 -6.74 -0.86 -9.84
CA ASP A 114 -8.14 -0.72 -9.47
C ASP A 114 -8.43 -1.26 -8.07
N LEU A 115 -7.79 -2.36 -7.69
CA LEU A 115 -8.22 -3.18 -6.55
C LEU A 115 -7.22 -3.24 -5.39
N ALA A 116 -5.98 -2.77 -5.55
CA ALA A 116 -4.99 -2.73 -4.47
C ALA A 116 -4.83 -1.32 -3.89
N VAL A 117 -4.22 -1.26 -2.70
CA VAL A 117 -3.80 -0.03 -2.03
C VAL A 117 -2.28 -0.08 -1.84
N PRO A 118 -1.48 0.82 -2.44
CA PRO A 118 -0.04 0.82 -2.28
C PRO A 118 0.39 0.86 -0.79
N PRO A 119 1.46 0.15 -0.39
CA PRO A 119 2.40 -0.63 -1.22
C PRO A 119 1.96 -2.07 -1.52
N GLU A 120 0.77 -2.48 -1.05
CA GLU A 120 0.23 -3.83 -1.23
C GLU A 120 -0.05 -4.17 -2.70
N THR A 121 -0.09 -5.46 -3.00
CA THR A 121 -0.44 -6.01 -4.32
C THR A 121 -1.43 -7.15 -4.14
N LEU A 122 -2.39 -7.27 -5.05
CA LEU A 122 -3.22 -8.46 -5.25
C LEU A 122 -2.72 -9.26 -6.45
N ALA A 123 -2.22 -8.59 -7.49
CA ALA A 123 -1.71 -9.21 -8.71
C ALA A 123 -0.47 -10.08 -8.47
N PHE A 124 0.39 -9.75 -7.50
CA PHE A 124 1.61 -10.50 -7.18
C PHE A 124 1.59 -11.08 -5.75
N LYS A 125 0.40 -11.27 -5.18
CA LYS A 125 0.26 -11.82 -3.83
C LYS A 125 0.44 -13.33 -3.82
N LEU A 126 1.49 -13.80 -3.13
CA LEU A 126 1.69 -15.20 -2.80
C LEU A 126 1.17 -15.48 -1.37
N SER A 127 -0.09 -15.85 -1.28
CA SER A 127 -0.71 -16.33 -0.02
C SER A 127 -0.25 -17.75 0.32
N ALA A 128 -0.32 -18.14 1.60
CA ALA A 128 -0.05 -19.51 2.05
C ALA A 128 -0.92 -20.57 1.33
N MET A 129 -2.21 -20.28 1.11
CA MET A 129 -3.12 -21.24 0.46
C MET A 129 -2.79 -21.42 -1.03
N LEU A 130 -2.46 -20.33 -1.74
CA LEU A 130 -1.93 -20.41 -3.10
C LEU A 130 -0.58 -21.14 -3.15
N ASP A 131 0.34 -20.90 -2.21
CA ASP A 131 1.61 -21.62 -2.17
C ASP A 131 1.42 -23.11 -1.97
N ASP A 132 0.49 -23.54 -1.10
CA ASP A 132 0.16 -24.95 -0.92
C ASP A 132 -0.38 -25.60 -2.21
N GLU A 133 -1.18 -24.87 -3.00
CA GLU A 133 -1.63 -25.33 -4.32
C GLU A 133 -0.47 -25.46 -5.31
N LEU A 134 0.39 -24.44 -5.40
CA LEU A 134 1.54 -24.45 -6.28
C LEU A 134 2.49 -25.58 -5.88
N PHE A 135 2.79 -25.73 -4.59
CA PHE A 135 3.62 -26.81 -4.09
C PHE A 135 3.11 -28.19 -4.50
N ARG A 136 1.81 -28.47 -4.38
CA ARG A 136 1.24 -29.76 -4.81
C ARG A 136 1.46 -30.03 -6.31
N ASN A 137 1.38 -28.99 -7.14
CA ASN A 137 1.60 -29.10 -8.58
C ASN A 137 3.08 -29.23 -8.93
N ASP A 138 3.95 -28.53 -8.20
CA ASP A 138 5.39 -28.48 -8.45
C ASP A 138 6.14 -29.69 -7.87
N TYR A 139 5.61 -30.31 -6.81
CA TYR A 139 6.29 -31.37 -6.07
C TYR A 139 6.80 -32.54 -6.93
N PRO A 140 6.04 -33.07 -7.92
CA PRO A 140 6.54 -34.10 -8.81
C PRO A 140 7.82 -33.69 -9.56
N TRP A 141 7.93 -32.41 -9.94
CA TRP A 141 9.10 -31.87 -10.64
C TRP A 141 10.28 -31.65 -9.69
N PHE A 142 10.00 -31.30 -8.42
CA PHE A 142 11.05 -31.21 -7.39
C PHE A 142 11.75 -32.56 -7.18
N LEU A 143 11.03 -33.68 -7.28
CA LEU A 143 11.63 -35.02 -7.13
C LEU A 143 12.69 -35.35 -8.20
N SER A 144 12.65 -34.67 -9.35
CA SER A 144 13.64 -34.79 -10.43
C SER A 144 14.75 -33.75 -10.38
N ALA A 145 14.74 -32.85 -9.39
CA ALA A 145 15.77 -31.82 -9.26
C ALA A 145 17.05 -32.40 -8.66
N ASP A 146 18.13 -32.36 -9.44
CA ASP A 146 19.47 -32.80 -9.06
C ASP A 146 20.32 -31.66 -8.49
N SER A 147 19.79 -30.43 -8.46
CA SER A 147 20.47 -29.26 -7.90
C SER A 147 19.48 -28.19 -7.44
N PRO A 148 19.89 -27.30 -6.51
CA PRO A 148 19.09 -26.14 -6.12
C PRO A 148 18.78 -25.19 -7.29
N ALA A 149 19.66 -25.09 -8.29
CA ALA A 149 19.42 -24.25 -9.47
C ALA A 149 18.24 -24.77 -10.30
N GLN A 150 18.12 -26.10 -10.48
CA GLN A 150 16.97 -26.71 -11.14
C GLN A 150 15.69 -26.55 -10.31
N LEU A 151 15.79 -26.73 -8.99
CA LEU A 151 14.67 -26.48 -8.06
C LEU A 151 14.17 -25.02 -8.15
N GLU A 152 15.09 -24.06 -8.19
CA GLU A 152 14.75 -22.64 -8.37
C GLU A 152 14.08 -22.39 -9.71
N GLU A 153 14.54 -23.03 -10.80
CA GLU A 153 13.91 -22.87 -12.11
C GLU A 153 12.48 -23.43 -12.14
N VAL A 154 12.22 -24.58 -11.48
CA VAL A 154 10.85 -25.10 -11.33
C VAL A 154 9.96 -24.09 -10.59
N CYS A 155 10.44 -23.54 -9.47
CA CYS A 155 9.72 -22.49 -8.74
C CYS A 155 9.50 -21.24 -9.60
N ARG A 156 10.50 -20.86 -10.41
CA ARG A 156 10.43 -19.69 -11.28
C ARG A 156 9.40 -19.86 -12.38
N GLU A 157 9.38 -21.01 -13.03
CA GLU A 157 8.42 -21.35 -14.07
C GLU A 157 6.99 -21.41 -13.51
N SER A 158 6.82 -22.04 -12.34
CA SER A 158 5.53 -22.07 -11.63
C SER A 158 5.02 -20.65 -11.30
N CYS A 159 5.90 -19.78 -10.79
CA CYS A 159 5.55 -18.39 -10.51
C CYS A 159 5.24 -17.59 -11.80
N ARG A 160 6.02 -17.75 -12.88
CA ARG A 160 5.77 -17.09 -14.17
C ARG A 160 4.44 -17.46 -14.78
N ASN A 161 4.05 -18.73 -14.67
CA ASN A 161 2.78 -19.22 -15.18
C ASN A 161 1.58 -18.79 -14.33
N ARG A 162 1.81 -18.30 -13.10
CA ARG A 162 0.75 -17.91 -12.17
C ARG A 162 0.58 -16.39 -12.04
N PHE A 163 1.65 -15.62 -12.17
CA PHE A 163 1.68 -14.19 -11.91
C PHE A 163 1.95 -13.38 -13.19
N PRO A 164 1.31 -12.21 -13.38
CA PRO A 164 0.35 -11.58 -12.47
C PRO A 164 -1.01 -12.29 -12.44
N ILE A 165 -1.64 -12.28 -11.27
CA ILE A 165 -3.02 -12.74 -11.07
C ILE A 165 -3.98 -11.71 -11.68
N GLY A 166 -4.77 -12.15 -12.66
CA GLY A 166 -5.86 -11.39 -13.24
C GLY A 166 -7.13 -11.39 -12.37
N LEU A 167 -8.20 -10.75 -12.86
CA LEU A 167 -9.47 -10.65 -12.14
C LEU A 167 -10.07 -12.04 -11.85
N ASP A 168 -10.10 -12.93 -12.83
CA ASP A 168 -10.63 -14.29 -12.66
C ASP A 168 -9.86 -15.05 -11.60
N GLY A 169 -8.52 -14.92 -11.61
CA GLY A 169 -7.65 -15.51 -10.61
C GLY A 169 -7.95 -14.97 -9.20
N LEU A 170 -8.17 -13.66 -9.07
CA LEU A 170 -8.60 -13.03 -7.81
C LEU A 170 -9.95 -13.59 -7.35
N LEU A 171 -10.97 -13.64 -8.22
CA LEU A 171 -12.29 -14.16 -7.87
C LEU A 171 -12.22 -15.62 -7.42
N VAL A 172 -11.40 -16.45 -8.08
CA VAL A 172 -11.15 -17.84 -7.64
C VAL A 172 -10.53 -17.86 -6.24
N ARG A 173 -9.61 -16.95 -5.90
CA ARG A 173 -9.04 -16.87 -4.55
C ARG A 173 -10.08 -16.47 -3.51
N LEU A 174 -10.90 -15.45 -3.80
CA LEU A 174 -11.93 -14.97 -2.88
C LEU A 174 -13.01 -16.05 -2.63
N LYS A 175 -13.41 -16.80 -3.66
CA LYS A 175 -14.35 -17.93 -3.55
C LYS A 175 -13.80 -19.09 -2.70
N LYS A 176 -12.48 -19.26 -2.65
CA LYS A 176 -11.82 -20.23 -1.76
C LYS A 176 -11.62 -19.70 -0.34
N ASP A 177 -12.18 -18.53 -0.04
CA ASP A 177 -12.02 -17.84 1.23
C ASP A 177 -10.56 -17.58 1.63
N ASP A 178 -9.72 -17.20 0.65
CA ASP A 178 -8.31 -16.93 0.91
C ASP A 178 -8.14 -15.65 1.76
N PRO A 179 -7.69 -15.76 3.04
CA PRO A 179 -7.70 -14.63 3.96
C PRO A 179 -6.72 -13.52 3.54
N GLU A 180 -5.61 -13.85 2.89
CA GLU A 180 -4.60 -12.86 2.52
C GLU A 180 -5.05 -12.00 1.33
N PHE A 181 -5.83 -12.58 0.42
CA PHE A 181 -6.51 -11.84 -0.66
C PHE A 181 -7.67 -11.01 -0.12
N TRP A 182 -8.50 -11.58 0.76
CA TRP A 182 -9.57 -10.84 1.43
C TRP A 182 -9.05 -9.63 2.20
N ASN A 183 -7.99 -9.78 2.99
CA ASN A 183 -7.36 -8.67 3.72
C ASN A 183 -6.92 -7.53 2.78
N GLY A 184 -6.34 -7.86 1.63
CA GLY A 184 -5.98 -6.87 0.62
C GLY A 184 -7.20 -6.15 0.05
N LEU A 185 -8.28 -6.88 -0.21
CA LEU A 185 -9.53 -6.30 -0.72
C LEU A 185 -10.24 -5.45 0.34
N TYR A 186 -10.24 -5.85 1.61
CA TYR A 186 -10.82 -5.07 2.72
C TYR A 186 -10.12 -3.71 2.88
N LEU A 187 -8.80 -3.64 2.69
CA LEU A 187 -8.08 -2.36 2.66
C LEU A 187 -8.60 -1.47 1.52
N LYS A 188 -8.88 -2.03 0.34
CA LYS A 188 -9.46 -1.29 -0.77
C LYS A 188 -10.89 -0.82 -0.47
N ILE A 189 -11.73 -1.70 0.09
CA ILE A 189 -13.10 -1.34 0.51
C ILE A 189 -13.07 -0.18 1.49
N LYS A 190 -12.20 -0.24 2.50
CA LYS A 190 -12.00 0.84 3.47
C LYS A 190 -11.60 2.15 2.80
N LYS A 191 -10.69 2.12 1.83
CA LYS A 191 -10.29 3.32 1.04
C LYS A 191 -11.47 3.87 0.22
N ILE A 192 -12.25 3.01 -0.42
CA ILE A 192 -13.44 3.44 -1.17
C ILE A 192 -14.48 4.05 -0.22
N ALA A 193 -14.71 3.44 0.94
CA ALA A 193 -15.63 3.97 1.95
C ALA A 193 -15.17 5.34 2.49
N GLN A 194 -13.86 5.55 2.65
CA GLN A 194 -13.31 6.87 3.02
C GLN A 194 -13.67 7.93 1.97
N ASN A 195 -13.51 7.63 0.68
CA ASN A 195 -13.84 8.56 -0.41
C ASN A 195 -15.34 8.86 -0.47
N VAL A 196 -16.17 7.83 -0.33
CA VAL A 196 -17.64 7.98 -0.35
C VAL A 196 -18.13 8.78 0.86
N THR A 197 -17.61 8.52 2.06
CA THR A 197 -17.98 9.27 3.27
C THR A 197 -17.42 10.68 3.29
N SER A 198 -16.27 10.93 2.66
CA SER A 198 -15.69 12.27 2.56
C SER A 198 -16.49 13.23 1.69
N GLY A 199 -17.19 12.71 0.68
CA GLY A 199 -18.05 13.50 -0.20
C GLY A 199 -19.38 13.90 0.44
N GLN A 200 -19.64 13.51 1.69
CA GLN A 200 -20.91 13.76 2.39
C GLN A 200 -20.71 14.81 3.48
N SER A 201 -21.62 15.79 3.56
CA SER A 201 -21.58 16.87 4.54
C SER A 201 -22.01 16.39 5.93
N VAL A 202 -21.07 15.84 6.72
CA VAL A 202 -21.33 15.33 8.09
C VAL A 202 -20.34 15.90 9.10
N SER A 203 -20.77 15.99 10.36
CA SER A 203 -19.86 16.26 11.47
C SER A 203 -18.74 15.21 11.56
N ILE A 204 -17.55 15.64 11.99
CA ILE A 204 -16.36 14.79 12.13
C ILE A 204 -16.61 13.60 13.08
N LEU A 205 -17.48 13.78 14.08
CA LEU A 205 -17.81 12.76 15.07
C LEU A 205 -18.58 11.60 14.42
N TYR A 206 -19.68 11.89 13.72
CA TYR A 206 -20.49 10.87 13.03
C TYR A 206 -19.77 10.28 11.82
N ARG A 207 -18.87 11.04 11.17
CA ARG A 207 -18.11 10.54 10.01
C ARG A 207 -17.25 9.32 10.34
N LYS A 208 -16.69 9.22 11.56
CA LYS A 208 -15.91 8.04 11.97
C LYS A 208 -16.79 6.80 12.13
N GLU A 209 -17.94 6.95 12.78
CA GLU A 209 -18.91 5.87 12.99
C GLU A 209 -19.53 5.42 11.67
N ILE A 210 -19.99 6.37 10.84
CA ILE A 210 -20.52 6.10 9.50
C ILE A 210 -19.48 5.41 8.62
N LEU A 211 -18.21 5.86 8.66
CA LEU A 211 -17.14 5.19 7.93
C LEU A 211 -16.98 3.75 8.41
N GLN A 212 -16.92 3.53 9.72
CA GLN A 212 -16.76 2.21 10.32
C GLN A 212 -17.88 1.26 9.88
N ASP A 213 -19.13 1.68 10.04
CA ASP A 213 -20.31 0.91 9.62
C ASP A 213 -20.27 0.63 8.12
N THR A 214 -19.94 1.63 7.30
CA THR A 214 -19.90 1.51 5.85
C THR A 214 -18.90 0.46 5.38
N TRP A 215 -17.63 0.55 5.82
CA TRP A 215 -16.63 -0.41 5.33
C TRP A 215 -16.83 -1.80 5.93
N SER A 216 -17.30 -1.91 7.18
CA SER A 216 -17.61 -3.19 7.81
C SER A 216 -18.77 -3.91 7.11
N ASP A 217 -19.93 -3.24 7.00
CA ASP A 217 -21.13 -3.82 6.37
C ASP A 217 -20.91 -4.11 4.88
N THR A 218 -20.10 -3.30 4.19
CA THR A 218 -19.73 -3.58 2.80
C THR A 218 -18.82 -4.80 2.69
N SER A 219 -17.85 -4.94 3.58
CA SER A 219 -16.94 -6.09 3.59
C SER A 219 -17.70 -7.39 3.81
N LEU A 220 -18.60 -7.41 4.81
CA LEU A 220 -19.46 -8.56 5.09
C LEU A 220 -20.38 -8.89 3.92
N LEU A 221 -21.11 -7.90 3.39
CA LEU A 221 -22.03 -8.12 2.29
C LEU A 221 -21.32 -8.61 1.01
N LEU A 222 -20.13 -8.07 0.71
CA LEU A 222 -19.36 -8.53 -0.44
C LEU A 222 -18.86 -9.96 -0.22
N HIS A 223 -18.35 -10.28 0.98
CA HIS A 223 -17.91 -11.63 1.34
C HIS A 223 -19.05 -12.65 1.17
N ASP A 224 -20.21 -12.39 1.78
CA ASP A 224 -21.39 -13.25 1.66
C ASP A 224 -21.81 -13.45 0.21
N LYS A 225 -21.76 -12.39 -0.61
CA LYS A 225 -22.13 -12.47 -2.03
C LYS A 225 -21.16 -13.30 -2.85
N VAL A 226 -19.85 -13.17 -2.58
CA VAL A 226 -18.83 -13.96 -3.29
C VAL A 226 -18.91 -15.42 -2.88
N MET A 227 -19.03 -15.70 -1.57
CA MET A 227 -19.15 -17.05 -1.03
C MET A 227 -20.45 -17.74 -1.45
N GLY A 228 -21.55 -16.98 -1.55
CA GLY A 228 -22.84 -17.47 -2.07
C GLY A 228 -22.95 -17.49 -3.59
N GLU A 229 -21.87 -17.16 -4.33
CA GLU A 229 -21.82 -17.09 -5.79
C GLU A 229 -22.93 -16.22 -6.43
N THR A 230 -23.34 -15.16 -5.73
CA THR A 230 -24.39 -14.21 -6.18
C THR A 230 -23.82 -12.90 -6.73
N VAL A 231 -22.50 -12.81 -6.88
CA VAL A 231 -21.84 -11.69 -7.57
C VAL A 231 -22.07 -11.79 -9.08
N PRO A 232 -22.29 -10.66 -9.78
CA PRO A 232 -22.39 -10.66 -11.23
C PRO A 232 -21.02 -10.96 -11.86
N GLU A 233 -21.04 -11.31 -13.14
CA GLU A 233 -19.80 -11.42 -13.94
C GLU A 233 -19.21 -10.03 -14.21
N PHE A 234 -17.89 -9.94 -14.18
CA PHE A 234 -17.16 -8.70 -14.35
C PHE A 234 -16.15 -8.83 -15.48
N GLU A 235 -16.26 -7.97 -16.50
CA GLU A 235 -15.31 -7.97 -17.62
C GLU A 235 -13.93 -7.39 -17.24
N THR A 236 -13.88 -6.46 -16.28
CA THR A 236 -12.65 -5.76 -15.90
C THR A 236 -12.54 -5.53 -14.40
N SER A 237 -11.31 -5.35 -13.91
CA SER A 237 -11.05 -4.99 -12.50
C SER A 237 -11.73 -3.68 -12.10
N LEU A 238 -11.89 -2.76 -13.06
CA LEU A 238 -12.64 -1.52 -12.91
C LEU A 238 -14.14 -1.79 -12.66
N HIS A 239 -14.76 -2.70 -13.41
CA HIS A 239 -16.16 -3.09 -13.20
C HIS A 239 -16.37 -3.65 -11.79
N PHE A 240 -15.45 -4.51 -11.33
CA PHE A 240 -15.51 -5.06 -9.97
C PHE A 240 -15.33 -3.96 -8.90
N ARG A 241 -14.37 -3.04 -9.09
CA ARG A 241 -14.19 -1.88 -8.20
C ARG A 241 -15.44 -1.00 -8.13
N ASN A 242 -16.07 -0.73 -9.26
CA ASN A 242 -17.28 0.08 -9.33
C ASN A 242 -18.46 -0.62 -8.64
N TYR A 243 -18.54 -1.94 -8.75
CA TYR A 243 -19.52 -2.74 -8.00
C TYR A 243 -19.33 -2.60 -6.48
N ILE A 244 -18.10 -2.73 -6.00
CA ILE A 244 -17.76 -2.50 -4.58
C ILE A 244 -18.15 -1.07 -4.16
N ALA A 245 -17.83 -0.07 -4.98
CA ALA A 245 -18.17 1.33 -4.69
C ALA A 245 -19.68 1.58 -4.59
N ARG A 246 -20.48 0.92 -5.44
CA ARG A 246 -21.95 0.97 -5.34
C ARG A 246 -22.47 0.36 -4.04
N ILE A 247 -21.88 -0.75 -3.59
CA ILE A 247 -22.21 -1.34 -2.29
C ILE A 247 -21.84 -0.36 -1.17
N CYS A 248 -20.62 0.20 -1.18
CA CYS A 248 -20.18 1.21 -0.22
C CYS A 248 -21.15 2.40 -0.16
N LEU A 249 -21.59 2.94 -1.31
CA LEU A 249 -22.52 4.05 -1.36
C LEU A 249 -23.88 3.71 -0.72
N ASN A 250 -24.41 2.53 -1.03
CA ASN A 250 -25.66 2.07 -0.44
C ASN A 250 -25.55 1.87 1.07
N LYS A 251 -24.47 1.25 1.55
CA LYS A 251 -24.21 1.08 2.98
C LYS A 251 -23.95 2.38 3.71
N CYS A 252 -23.29 3.33 3.05
CA CYS A 252 -23.13 4.68 3.56
C CYS A 252 -24.49 5.34 3.79
N ARG A 253 -25.38 5.33 2.78
CA ARG A 253 -26.76 5.86 2.90
C ARG A 253 -27.57 5.17 4.01
N GLU A 254 -27.43 3.85 4.17
CA GLU A 254 -28.06 3.11 5.28
C GLU A 254 -27.52 3.57 6.64
N ALA A 255 -26.21 3.74 6.78
CA ALA A 255 -25.58 4.24 8.01
C ALA A 255 -26.08 5.65 8.35
N PHE A 256 -26.15 6.55 7.36
CA PHE A 256 -26.73 7.89 7.55
C PHE A 256 -28.15 7.87 8.11
N ARG A 257 -29.02 6.98 7.58
CA ARG A 257 -30.39 6.81 8.07
C ARG A 257 -30.42 6.25 9.49
N LYS A 258 -29.55 5.29 9.82
CA LYS A 258 -29.45 4.70 11.17
C LYS A 258 -29.07 5.73 12.24
N HIS A 259 -28.22 6.69 11.89
CA HIS A 259 -27.73 7.72 12.80
C HIS A 259 -28.67 8.93 12.96
N ASN A 260 -29.93 8.85 12.48
CA ASN A 260 -31.00 9.85 12.67
C ASN A 260 -30.57 11.31 12.35
N LEU A 261 -29.70 11.50 11.36
CA LEU A 261 -29.42 12.83 10.82
C LEU A 261 -30.69 13.31 10.07
N PRO A 262 -31.20 14.53 10.33
CA PRO A 262 -32.41 15.02 9.69
C PRO A 262 -32.25 14.96 8.18
N ASP A 263 -33.29 14.49 7.47
CA ASP A 263 -33.35 14.27 6.02
C ASP A 263 -32.52 15.31 5.25
N ILE A 264 -31.27 14.97 4.96
CA ILE A 264 -30.50 15.63 3.93
C ILE A 264 -31.18 15.18 2.65
N SER A 265 -31.84 16.12 1.98
CA SER A 265 -32.48 15.89 0.69
C SER A 265 -31.45 15.28 -0.26
N LEU A 266 -31.48 13.96 -0.44
CA LEU A 266 -30.71 13.22 -1.44
C LEU A 266 -31.36 13.46 -2.81
N THR A 267 -31.48 14.72 -3.24
CA THR A 267 -32.14 15.12 -4.50
C THR A 267 -31.27 14.95 -5.73
N GLU A 268 -30.07 14.39 -5.61
CA GLU A 268 -29.39 13.85 -6.78
C GLU A 268 -29.70 12.36 -6.87
N THR A 269 -30.63 12.03 -7.77
CA THR A 269 -30.60 10.77 -8.50
C THR A 269 -29.20 10.63 -9.09
N GLY A 270 -28.30 10.08 -8.28
CA GLY A 270 -26.88 9.95 -8.58
C GLY A 270 -26.69 8.98 -9.73
N GLU A 271 -26.87 9.47 -10.95
CA GLU A 271 -25.93 9.16 -12.01
C GLU A 271 -24.60 9.76 -11.59
N VAL A 272 -23.94 9.06 -10.66
CA VAL A 272 -22.53 9.31 -10.36
C VAL A 272 -21.82 8.87 -11.62
N THR A 273 -21.46 9.83 -12.46
CA THR A 273 -20.66 9.58 -13.65
C THR A 273 -19.43 8.78 -13.25
N ALA A 274 -19.05 7.81 -14.09
CA ALA A 274 -17.91 6.93 -13.83
C ALA A 274 -16.62 7.71 -13.50
N ASP A 275 -16.58 8.99 -13.85
CA ASP A 275 -15.51 9.96 -13.63
C ASP A 275 -15.25 10.26 -12.15
N LEU A 276 -16.26 10.21 -11.26
CA LEU A 276 -16.05 10.38 -9.81
C LEU A 276 -15.27 9.23 -9.16
N PHE A 277 -15.17 8.09 -9.84
CA PHE A 277 -14.38 6.93 -9.40
C PHE A 277 -13.08 6.78 -10.19
N GLN A 278 -12.94 7.44 -11.34
CA GLN A 278 -11.67 7.53 -12.06
C GLN A 278 -10.79 8.57 -11.38
N SER A 279 -10.27 8.24 -10.19
CA SER A 279 -9.01 8.85 -9.79
C SER A 279 -7.96 8.35 -10.80
N ALA A 280 -7.57 9.23 -11.73
CA ALA A 280 -6.29 9.13 -12.40
C ALA A 280 -5.21 8.84 -11.36
N GLY A 281 -4.16 8.13 -11.75
CA GLY A 281 -3.04 7.84 -10.86
C GLY A 281 -2.52 9.15 -10.28
N GLU A 282 -2.87 9.41 -9.03
CA GLU A 282 -2.40 10.57 -8.29
C GLU A 282 -1.78 10.02 -7.00
N GLU A 283 -0.44 9.93 -7.03
CA GLU A 283 0.34 10.64 -6.02
C GLU A 283 -0.46 11.88 -5.65
N ILE A 284 -0.86 12.04 -4.39
CA ILE A 284 -1.52 13.28 -3.96
C ILE A 284 -0.61 14.41 -4.43
N PRO A 285 -0.96 15.21 -5.45
CA PRO A 285 -0.17 16.38 -5.70
C PRO A 285 -0.67 17.33 -4.63
N GLU A 286 0.19 17.67 -3.68
CA GLU A 286 0.10 18.86 -2.81
C GLU A 286 -0.01 20.18 -3.62
N THR A 287 -0.55 20.15 -4.85
CA THR A 287 -0.40 21.19 -5.87
C THR A 287 -1.69 21.60 -6.57
N CYS A 288 -2.86 20.98 -6.32
CA CYS A 288 -4.13 21.44 -6.93
C CYS A 288 -4.58 22.85 -6.50
N LEU A 289 -3.93 23.49 -5.53
CA LEU A 289 -4.23 24.88 -5.13
C LEU A 289 -3.28 25.93 -5.69
N LEU A 290 -2.19 25.55 -6.37
CA LEU A 290 -1.04 26.45 -6.54
C LEU A 290 -0.81 27.07 -7.92
N ALA A 291 -1.76 27.03 -8.84
CA ALA A 291 -1.61 27.83 -10.06
C ALA A 291 -2.88 28.53 -10.54
N ASN A 292 -4.01 27.84 -10.69
CA ASN A 292 -5.24 28.43 -11.28
C ASN A 292 -6.55 28.07 -10.53
N GLY A 293 -6.50 27.27 -9.46
CA GLY A 293 -7.68 26.63 -8.85
C GLY A 293 -8.61 27.51 -8.01
N LEU A 294 -8.29 28.79 -7.81
CA LEU A 294 -9.16 29.72 -7.06
C LEU A 294 -10.18 30.44 -7.94
N ALA A 295 -10.00 30.41 -9.27
CA ALA A 295 -10.92 31.03 -10.23
C ALA A 295 -12.26 30.27 -10.35
N ASP A 296 -12.25 28.96 -10.06
CA ASP A 296 -13.41 28.09 -10.21
C ASP A 296 -14.27 28.00 -8.93
N ILE A 297 -13.82 28.58 -7.83
CA ILE A 297 -14.56 28.55 -6.55
C ILE A 297 -15.86 29.34 -6.67
N ASP A 298 -17.00 28.69 -6.48
CA ASP A 298 -18.28 29.37 -6.39
C ASP A 298 -18.32 30.23 -5.12
N CYS A 299 -18.33 31.55 -5.30
CA CYS A 299 -18.32 32.52 -4.21
C CYS A 299 -19.66 32.60 -3.47
N GLU A 300 -20.72 32.05 -4.06
CA GLU A 300 -22.06 31.98 -3.47
C GLU A 300 -22.26 30.65 -2.70
N ASN A 301 -21.32 29.70 -2.84
CA ASN A 301 -21.29 28.46 -2.08
C ASN A 301 -20.50 28.61 -0.77
N GLU A 302 -21.20 28.78 0.35
CA GLU A 302 -20.57 29.00 1.66
C GLU A 302 -19.64 27.86 2.11
N ASP A 303 -19.91 26.63 1.68
CA ASP A 303 -19.15 25.43 2.07
C ASP A 303 -17.85 25.28 1.27
N GLU A 304 -17.87 25.67 -0.01
CA GLU A 304 -16.69 25.69 -0.87
C GLU A 304 -15.69 26.78 -0.42
N VAL A 305 -16.21 27.99 -0.17
CA VAL A 305 -15.46 29.11 0.41
C VAL A 305 -14.86 28.72 1.77
N GLY A 306 -15.63 28.04 2.62
CA GLY A 306 -15.15 27.59 3.93
C GLY A 306 -14.02 26.57 3.84
N ARG A 307 -14.10 25.61 2.91
CA ARG A 307 -13.06 24.59 2.72
C ARG A 307 -11.76 25.18 2.19
N CYS A 308 -11.83 26.00 1.15
CA CYS A 308 -10.63 26.64 0.58
C CYS A 308 -9.98 27.61 1.57
N LEU A 309 -10.76 28.39 2.32
CA LEU A 309 -10.23 29.25 3.38
C LEU A 309 -9.49 28.44 4.46
N THR A 310 -10.00 27.27 4.83
CA THR A 310 -9.35 26.41 5.83
C THR A 310 -7.99 25.94 5.34
N VAL A 311 -7.88 25.54 4.07
CA VAL A 311 -6.61 25.05 3.50
C VAL A 311 -5.58 26.18 3.39
N ILE A 312 -5.97 27.36 2.91
CA ILE A 312 -5.06 28.52 2.81
C ILE A 312 -4.51 28.92 4.17
N LEU A 313 -5.36 28.91 5.20
CA LEU A 313 -4.94 29.22 6.56
C LEU A 313 -4.04 28.12 7.13
N TRP A 314 -4.41 26.85 6.96
CA TRP A 314 -3.66 25.71 7.52
C TRP A 314 -2.27 25.55 6.90
N ASP A 315 -2.18 25.60 5.58
CA ASP A 315 -0.93 25.40 4.83
C ASP A 315 -0.14 26.69 4.61
N LYS A 316 -0.65 27.83 5.12
CA LYS A 316 -0.06 29.18 4.98
C LYS A 316 0.32 29.51 3.52
N LEU A 317 -0.60 29.24 2.60
CA LEU A 317 -0.35 29.34 1.15
C LEU A 317 -0.17 30.80 0.70
N GLU A 318 1.03 31.16 0.26
CA GLU A 318 1.33 32.50 -0.28
C GLU A 318 0.91 32.65 -1.75
N PRO A 319 0.53 33.86 -2.22
CA PRO A 319 0.45 35.14 -1.50
C PRO A 319 -0.85 35.33 -0.68
N TRP A 320 -1.77 34.36 -0.75
CA TRP A 320 -3.14 34.45 -0.23
C TRP A 320 -3.20 34.56 1.29
N TYR A 321 -2.36 33.79 1.97
CA TYR A 321 -2.24 33.81 3.42
C TYR A 321 -1.87 35.22 3.91
N THR A 322 -0.80 35.81 3.38
CA THR A 322 -0.37 37.16 3.75
C THR A 322 -1.44 38.20 3.45
N GLU A 323 -2.14 38.11 2.31
CA GLU A 323 -3.19 39.07 1.96
C GLU A 323 -4.44 38.94 2.86
N LEU A 324 -4.80 37.71 3.23
CA LEU A 324 -5.95 37.42 4.10
C LEU A 324 -5.73 37.88 5.54
N THR A 325 -4.55 37.57 6.09
CA THR A 325 -4.24 37.78 7.51
C THR A 325 -3.70 39.16 7.81
N ARG A 326 -3.44 39.99 6.79
CA ARG A 326 -2.90 41.35 6.93
C ARG A 326 -3.66 42.17 7.97
N ASP A 327 -2.94 42.75 8.93
CA ASP A 327 -3.47 43.58 10.03
C ASP A 327 -4.32 42.82 11.08
N ILE A 328 -4.43 41.49 10.96
CA ILE A 328 -5.17 40.61 11.89
C ILE A 328 -4.40 39.33 12.23
N GLU A 329 -3.08 39.32 12.10
CA GLU A 329 -2.21 38.15 12.25
C GLU A 329 -2.32 37.57 13.65
N GLU A 330 -2.22 38.41 14.69
CA GLU A 330 -2.33 37.99 16.10
C GLU A 330 -3.71 37.40 16.45
N LYS A 331 -4.75 37.84 15.73
CA LYS A 331 -6.12 37.33 15.90
C LYS A 331 -6.36 36.06 15.09
N THR A 332 -5.65 35.88 13.98
CA THR A 332 -5.65 34.64 13.20
C THR A 332 -4.89 33.57 13.97
N GLU A 333 -3.77 33.91 14.60
CA GLU A 333 -3.04 33.04 15.52
C GLU A 333 -3.93 32.53 16.65
N LEU A 334 -4.80 33.39 17.20
CA LEU A 334 -5.79 33.00 18.21
C LEU A 334 -6.76 31.90 17.73
N ILE A 335 -7.07 31.85 16.43
CA ILE A 335 -7.90 30.79 15.84
C ILE A 335 -7.12 29.46 15.83
N PHE A 336 -5.82 29.48 15.52
CA PHE A 336 -4.98 28.29 15.55
C PHE A 336 -4.81 27.73 16.96
N LEU A 337 -4.49 28.59 17.94
CA LEU A 337 -4.38 28.19 19.35
C LEU A 337 -5.66 27.50 19.85
N HIS A 338 -6.84 27.97 19.44
CA HIS A 338 -8.11 27.39 19.88
C HIS A 338 -8.52 26.13 19.11
N TYR A 339 -8.49 26.16 17.78
CA TYR A 339 -9.06 25.10 16.93
C TYR A 339 -8.04 24.03 16.53
N VAL A 340 -6.76 24.36 16.52
CA VAL A 340 -5.68 23.45 16.09
C VAL A 340 -4.95 22.89 17.30
N GLU A 341 -4.55 23.76 18.22
CA GLU A 341 -3.87 23.33 19.45
C GLU A 341 -4.85 22.91 20.56
N GLY A 342 -6.16 23.16 20.37
CA GLY A 342 -7.21 22.71 21.28
C GLY A 342 -7.24 23.46 22.63
N LEU A 343 -6.59 24.62 22.72
CA LEU A 343 -6.54 25.39 23.96
C LEU A 343 -7.90 26.04 24.26
N SER A 344 -8.31 26.02 25.53
CA SER A 344 -9.51 26.75 25.98
C SER A 344 -9.25 28.27 26.00
N TYR A 345 -10.30 29.08 25.88
CA TYR A 345 -10.17 30.54 25.95
C TYR A 345 -9.53 31.01 27.26
N ASP A 346 -9.78 30.30 28.35
CA ASP A 346 -9.21 30.58 29.68
C ASP A 346 -7.72 30.25 29.71
N ALA A 347 -7.31 29.14 29.08
CA ALA A 347 -5.90 28.77 28.94
C ALA A 347 -5.15 29.79 28.07
N ILE A 348 -5.74 30.26 26.98
CA ILE A 348 -5.14 31.29 26.12
C ILE A 348 -5.09 32.65 26.85
N ALA A 349 -6.11 33.00 27.63
CA ALA A 349 -6.11 34.20 28.46
C ALA A 349 -5.03 34.15 29.55
N ALA A 350 -4.78 32.98 30.15
CA ALA A 350 -3.70 32.79 31.11
C ALA A 350 -2.31 32.93 30.49
N ILE A 351 -2.12 32.44 29.26
CA ILE A 351 -0.86 32.57 28.52
C ILE A 351 -0.60 34.02 28.10
N LYS A 352 -1.65 34.77 27.69
CA LYS A 352 -1.52 36.16 27.22
C LYS A 352 -1.58 37.22 28.33
N GLY A 353 -2.15 36.88 29.50
CA GLY A 353 -2.44 37.81 30.59
C GLY A 353 -1.63 37.53 31.86
N VAL A 354 -0.35 37.17 31.70
CA VAL A 354 0.58 36.94 32.83
C VAL A 354 0.54 38.18 33.75
N ASP A 355 0.21 37.97 35.02
CA ASP A 355 0.04 38.97 36.10
C ASP A 355 -1.31 39.73 36.21
N MET A 356 -2.37 39.30 35.52
CA MET A 356 -3.71 39.91 35.66
C MET A 356 -4.57 39.25 36.76
N PRO A 357 -5.32 40.00 37.59
CA PRO A 357 -6.22 39.43 38.60
C PRO A 357 -7.40 38.68 37.97
N GLY A 358 -7.90 37.63 38.65
CA GLY A 358 -8.86 36.66 38.07
C GLY A 358 -10.12 37.24 37.42
N LYS A 359 -10.68 38.35 37.95
CA LYS A 359 -11.85 39.02 37.32
C LYS A 359 -11.53 39.67 35.96
N GLU A 360 -10.29 40.10 35.74
CA GLU A 360 -9.85 40.67 34.46
C GLU A 360 -9.47 39.58 33.47
N GLN A 361 -9.03 38.43 33.97
CA GLN A 361 -8.75 37.23 33.19
C GLN A 361 -10.05 36.64 32.59
N ASP A 362 -11.13 36.58 33.37
CA ASP A 362 -12.45 36.14 32.88
C ASP A 362 -13.01 37.10 31.80
N ARG A 363 -12.80 38.41 31.99
CA ARG A 363 -13.16 39.43 30.97
C ARG A 363 -12.33 39.28 29.70
N LEU A 364 -11.05 38.93 29.83
CA LEU A 364 -10.16 38.67 28.70
C LEU A 364 -10.59 37.41 27.94
N ALA A 365 -10.93 36.32 28.62
CA ALA A 365 -11.45 35.10 27.98
C ALA A 365 -12.76 35.37 27.21
N GLY A 366 -13.68 36.15 27.80
CA GLY A 366 -14.90 36.61 27.13
C GLY A 366 -14.61 37.44 25.87
N LYS A 367 -13.58 38.31 25.92
CA LYS A 367 -13.12 39.10 24.78
C LYS A 367 -12.49 38.22 23.70
N LEU A 368 -11.63 37.26 24.06
CA LEU A 368 -11.01 36.32 23.12
C LEU A 368 -12.05 35.49 22.36
N ARG A 369 -13.11 35.04 23.04
CA ARG A 369 -14.22 34.33 22.40
C ARG A 369 -14.94 35.19 21.36
N GLN A 370 -15.20 36.45 21.68
CA GLN A 370 -15.80 37.40 20.73
C GLN A 370 -14.84 37.69 19.56
N ASP A 371 -13.55 37.83 19.85
CA ASP A 371 -12.52 38.10 18.85
C ASP A 371 -12.35 36.92 17.88
N VAL A 372 -12.42 35.66 18.33
CA VAL A 372 -12.40 34.48 17.44
C VAL A 372 -13.61 34.47 16.51
N VAL A 373 -14.81 34.69 17.04
CA VAL A 373 -16.04 34.71 16.22
C VAL A 373 -16.00 35.84 15.19
N ARG A 374 -15.55 37.03 15.59
CA ARG A 374 -15.41 38.18 14.69
C ARG A 374 -14.33 37.94 13.64
N THR A 375 -13.19 37.40 14.02
CA THR A 375 -12.05 37.16 13.12
C THR A 375 -12.39 36.11 12.07
N ARG A 376 -13.10 35.03 12.43
CA ARG A 376 -13.61 34.04 11.46
C ARG A 376 -14.53 34.68 10.41
N ARG A 377 -15.43 35.58 10.85
CA ARG A 377 -16.33 36.31 9.94
C ARG A 377 -15.55 37.24 9.02
N THR A 378 -14.57 37.97 9.56
CA THR A 378 -13.70 38.87 8.80
C THR A 378 -12.87 38.13 7.76
N LEU A 379 -12.27 36.99 8.11
CA LEU A 379 -11.49 36.16 7.18
C LEU A 379 -12.36 35.61 6.05
N LYS A 380 -13.58 35.14 6.36
CA LYS A 380 -14.54 34.69 5.34
C LYS A 380 -14.91 35.82 4.38
N LEU A 381 -15.23 37.02 4.89
CA LEU A 381 -15.58 38.18 4.06
C LEU A 381 -14.42 38.62 3.17
N ARG A 382 -13.21 38.73 3.74
CA ARG A 382 -12.01 39.08 2.99
C ARG A 382 -11.70 38.05 1.91
N PHE A 383 -11.87 36.77 2.20
CA PHE A 383 -11.62 35.72 1.23
C PHE A 383 -12.59 35.76 0.06
N VAL A 384 -13.89 35.95 0.31
CA VAL A 384 -14.89 36.14 -0.76
C VAL A 384 -14.57 37.38 -1.60
N GLU A 385 -14.12 38.47 -0.98
CA GLU A 385 -13.72 39.69 -1.70
C GLU A 385 -12.47 39.47 -2.57
N LEU A 386 -11.49 38.72 -2.08
CA LEU A 386 -10.30 38.32 -2.84
C LEU A 386 -10.65 37.40 -4.02
N LEU A 387 -11.54 36.44 -3.83
CA LEU A 387 -12.03 35.58 -4.92
C LEU A 387 -12.76 36.41 -5.99
N LYS A 388 -13.63 37.34 -5.58
CA LYS A 388 -14.35 38.24 -6.50
C LYS A 388 -13.43 39.22 -7.24
N ARG A 389 -12.33 39.65 -6.61
CA ARG A 389 -11.31 40.52 -7.25
C ARG A 389 -10.49 39.77 -8.28
N ASN A 390 -10.08 38.54 -7.98
CA ASN A 390 -9.29 37.72 -8.91
C ASN A 390 -10.13 37.23 -10.11
N LYS A 391 -11.43 36.98 -9.94
CA LYS A 391 -12.38 36.70 -11.04
C LYS A 391 -12.60 37.86 -12.01
N LYS A 392 -12.20 39.10 -11.68
CA LYS A 392 -12.32 40.28 -12.55
C LYS A 392 -11.02 40.61 -13.30
N HIS A 393 -9.93 39.90 -13.02
CA HIS A 393 -8.59 40.19 -13.57
C HIS A 393 -7.96 39.00 -14.31
N GLY A 394 -8.55 37.80 -14.23
CA GLY A 394 -8.40 36.73 -15.22
C GLY A 394 -9.53 36.81 -16.23
#